data_AF-A0A2N9LRY5-F1
#
_entry.id   AF-A0A2N9LRY5-F1
#
_cell.length_a   1.000
_cell.length_b   1.000
_cell.length_c   1.000
_cell.angle_alpha   90.00
_cell.angle_beta   90.00
_cell.angle_gamma   90.00
#
_symmetry.space_group_name_H-M   'P 1'
#
loop_
_entity.id
_entity.type
_entity.pdbx_description
1 polymer ?
#
loop_
_entity_poly.entity_id
_entity_poly.type
_entity_poly.pdbx_seq_one_letter_code
_entity_poly.pdbx_strand_id
1 'polypeptide(L)'
;MKYQAQRGFTLIELMIVVAIIGILAAIALPQYQNYTVRAKVSEGIVLADSAKTAIGEAFASNSLAGVTNVATNWNAGPAVTSKYVASIALDPATPFGITVTYKVAAGGITQLGAANVLTLTPNGAGVALTNLYAGPIDWACGSATNATATNHGLGAIEAGGSILSQYAPTECQ
;
A
#
# COMPACT_ATOMS: atom_id res chain seq x y z
N MET A 1 -49.80 45.42 -17.26
CA MET A 1 -48.73 44.57 -16.68
C MET A 1 -48.41 43.46 -17.68
N LYS A 2 -47.19 43.42 -18.22
CA LYS A 2 -46.75 42.32 -19.11
C LYS A 2 -46.34 41.14 -18.23
N TYR A 3 -47.10 40.05 -18.25
CA TYR A 3 -46.75 38.80 -17.57
C TYR A 3 -45.60 38.16 -18.35
N GLN A 4 -44.39 38.17 -17.80
CA GLN A 4 -43.28 37.41 -18.36
C GLN A 4 -43.59 35.93 -18.10
N ALA A 5 -43.87 35.16 -19.15
CA ALA A 5 -44.08 33.73 -19.01
C ALA A 5 -42.79 33.08 -18.50
N GLN A 6 -42.82 32.57 -17.27
CA GLN A 6 -41.71 31.81 -16.70
C GLN A 6 -41.51 30.56 -17.56
N ARG A 7 -40.40 30.51 -18.32
CA ARG A 7 -40.00 29.31 -19.04
C ARG A 7 -39.55 28.28 -18.02
N GLY A 8 -40.41 27.31 -17.72
CA GLY A 8 -40.08 26.18 -16.87
C GLY A 8 -39.11 25.22 -17.56
N PHE A 9 -38.38 24.45 -16.76
CA PHE A 9 -37.52 23.36 -17.22
C PHE A 9 -38.38 22.23 -17.81
N THR A 10 -38.01 21.69 -18.96
CA THR A 10 -38.76 20.61 -19.60
C THR A 10 -38.43 19.25 -18.99
N LEU A 11 -39.40 18.33 -18.99
CA LEU A 11 -39.15 16.93 -18.57
C LEU A 11 -38.06 16.26 -19.42
N ILE A 12 -37.94 16.63 -20.70
CA ILE A 12 -36.92 16.08 -21.59
C ILE A 12 -35.52 16.57 -21.22
N GLU A 13 -35.36 17.85 -20.85
CA GLU A 13 -34.07 18.36 -20.34
C GLU A 13 -33.67 17.64 -19.06
N LEU A 14 -34.62 17.40 -18.14
CA LEU A 14 -34.33 16.71 -16.89
C LEU A 14 -33.94 15.25 -17.12
N MET A 15 -34.61 14.55 -18.03
CA MET A 15 -34.26 13.17 -18.40
C MET A 15 -32.87 13.06 -19.04
N ILE A 16 -32.49 13.99 -19.92
CA ILE A 16 -31.16 14.01 -20.53
C ILE A 16 -30.08 14.24 -19.46
N VAL A 17 -30.30 15.17 -18.53
CA VAL A 17 -29.36 15.44 -17.44
C VAL A 17 -29.17 14.20 -16.56
N VAL A 18 -30.25 13.51 -16.17
CA VAL A 18 -30.17 12.28 -15.38
C VAL A 18 -29.44 11.18 -16.15
N ALA A 19 -29.67 11.05 -17.46
CA ALA A 19 -28.97 10.06 -18.29
C ALA A 19 -27.45 10.32 -18.32
N ILE A 20 -27.03 11.58 -18.50
CA ILE A 20 -25.61 11.95 -18.50
C ILE A 20 -24.98 11.72 -17.12
N ILE A 21 -25.65 12.12 -16.03
CA ILE A 21 -25.17 11.88 -14.66
C ILE A 21 -25.04 10.38 -14.38
N GLY A 22 -25.98 9.56 -14.86
CA GLY A 22 -25.93 8.10 -14.73
C GLY A 22 -24.67 7.50 -15.37
N ILE A 23 -24.32 7.93 -16.58
CA ILE A 23 -23.09 7.48 -17.27
C ILE A 23 -21.84 7.92 -16.51
N LEU A 24 -21.77 9.18 -16.10
CA LEU A 24 -20.63 9.72 -15.37
C LEU A 24 -20.44 9.01 -14.01
N ALA A 25 -21.54 8.79 -13.28
CA ALA A 25 -21.51 8.13 -11.98
C ALA A 25 -21.02 6.67 -12.08
N ALA A 26 -21.38 5.95 -13.14
CA ALA A 26 -20.94 4.57 -13.36
C ALA A 26 -19.42 4.43 -13.48
N ILE A 27 -18.72 5.46 -14.00
CA ILE A 27 -17.25 5.47 -14.13
C ILE A 27 -16.59 6.10 -12.88
N ALA A 28 -17.16 7.21 -12.39
CA ALA A 28 -16.57 7.99 -11.31
C ALA A 28 -16.61 7.26 -9.96
N LEU A 29 -17.69 6.53 -9.65
CA LEU A 29 -17.83 5.85 -8.36
C LEU A 29 -16.79 4.74 -8.15
N PRO A 30 -16.58 3.80 -9.09
CA PRO A 30 -15.51 2.80 -8.95
C PRO A 30 -14.12 3.41 -8.83
N GLN A 31 -13.81 4.46 -9.60
CA GLN A 31 -12.52 5.14 -9.53
C GLN A 31 -12.29 5.81 -8.18
N TYR A 32 -13.30 6.51 -7.66
CA TYR A 32 -13.23 7.12 -6.33
C TYR A 32 -13.04 6.07 -5.23
N GLN A 33 -13.73 4.93 -5.32
CA GLN A 33 -13.53 3.81 -4.40
C GLN A 33 -12.08 3.32 -4.43
N ASN A 34 -11.50 3.06 -5.62
CA ASN A 34 -10.10 2.64 -5.75
C ASN A 34 -9.14 3.67 -5.13
N TYR A 35 -9.37 4.97 -5.34
CA TYR A 35 -8.56 6.03 -4.73
C TYR A 35 -8.61 5.99 -3.20
N THR A 36 -9.81 5.87 -2.62
CA THR A 36 -9.96 5.78 -1.16
C THR A 36 -9.33 4.52 -0.58
N VAL A 37 -9.34 3.41 -1.32
CA VAL A 37 -8.66 2.17 -0.95
C VAL A 37 -7.15 2.38 -0.95
N ARG A 38 -6.57 2.94 -2.02
CA ARG A 38 -5.13 3.27 -2.11
C ARG A 38 -4.68 4.18 -0.97
N ALA A 39 -5.48 5.18 -0.63
CA ALA A 39 -5.19 6.08 0.49
C ALA A 39 -5.10 5.32 1.84
N LYS A 40 -6.03 4.39 2.09
CA LYS A 40 -6.00 3.55 3.30
C LYS A 40 -4.83 2.55 3.29
N VAL A 41 -4.48 2.01 2.13
CA VAL A 41 -3.28 1.16 1.98
C VAL A 41 -2.01 1.96 2.26
N SER A 42 -1.94 3.21 1.84
CA SER A 42 -0.77 4.08 2.09
C SER A 42 -0.51 4.30 3.59
N GLU A 43 -1.54 4.26 4.45
CA GLU A 43 -1.36 4.29 5.91
C GLU A 43 -0.47 3.16 6.42
N GLY A 44 -0.55 1.97 5.82
CA GLY A 44 0.26 0.83 6.21
C GLY A 44 1.75 1.02 5.91
N ILE A 45 2.08 1.76 4.84
CA ILE A 45 3.47 2.12 4.52
C ILE A 45 4.04 3.04 5.58
N VAL A 46 3.26 4.05 6.00
CA VAL A 46 3.66 4.99 7.06
C VAL A 46 3.84 4.26 8.39
N LEU A 47 2.93 3.34 8.72
CA LEU A 47 3.04 2.56 9.96
C LEU A 47 4.28 1.65 9.95
N ALA A 48 4.66 1.14 8.77
CA ALA A 48 5.87 0.34 8.58
C ALA A 48 7.17 1.13 8.65
N ASP A 49 7.16 2.47 8.65
CA ASP A 49 8.39 3.26 8.78
C ASP A 49 9.12 2.99 10.09
N SER A 50 8.38 2.72 11.17
CA SER A 50 8.97 2.28 12.45
C SER A 50 9.78 0.98 12.32
N ALA A 51 9.30 0.02 11.54
CA ALA A 51 10.02 -1.21 11.23
C ALA A 51 11.23 -0.96 10.31
N LYS A 52 11.11 -0.06 9.33
CA LYS A 52 12.23 0.33 8.45
C LYS A 52 13.36 0.96 9.25
N THR A 53 13.04 1.87 10.17
CA THR A 53 14.02 2.49 11.07
C THR A 53 14.69 1.44 11.95
N ALA A 54 13.92 0.53 12.55
CA ALA A 54 14.48 -0.55 13.38
C ALA A 54 15.44 -1.45 12.59
N ILE A 55 15.10 -1.80 11.35
CA ILE A 55 16.00 -2.57 10.45
C ILE A 55 17.26 -1.76 10.13
N GLY A 56 17.13 -0.47 9.80
CA GLY A 56 18.27 0.39 9.47
C GLY A 56 19.26 0.55 10.62
N GLU A 57 18.75 0.81 11.84
CA GLU A 57 19.57 0.90 13.05
C GLU A 57 20.23 -0.44 13.38
N ALA A 58 19.47 -1.53 13.31
CA ALA A 58 19.98 -2.86 13.59
C ALA A 58 21.08 -3.27 12.60
N PHE A 59 20.88 -2.98 11.31
CA PHE A 59 21.88 -3.22 10.26
C PHE A 59 23.15 -2.37 10.48
N ALA A 60 23.01 -1.11 10.87
CA ALA A 60 24.17 -0.26 11.18
C ALA A 60 24.94 -0.74 12.42
N SER A 61 24.25 -1.31 13.41
CA SER A 61 24.87 -1.76 14.67
C SER A 61 25.60 -3.09 14.56
N ASN A 62 25.06 -4.05 13.80
CA ASN A 62 25.56 -5.44 13.77
C ASN A 62 25.26 -6.16 12.45
N SER A 63 25.16 -5.42 11.35
CA SER A 63 24.91 -5.94 10.01
C SER A 63 23.69 -6.88 9.98
N LEU A 64 23.72 -7.96 9.20
CA LEU A 64 22.57 -8.87 9.06
C LEU A 64 22.19 -9.57 10.37
N ALA A 65 23.15 -9.84 11.25
CA ALA A 65 22.85 -10.43 12.56
C ALA A 65 21.99 -9.49 13.42
N GLY A 66 22.23 -8.18 13.33
CA GLY A 66 21.36 -7.16 13.93
C GLY A 66 19.94 -7.23 13.38
N VAL A 67 19.80 -7.29 12.06
CA VAL A 67 18.48 -7.35 11.38
C VAL A 67 17.71 -8.62 11.76
N THR A 68 18.34 -9.79 11.74
CA THR A 68 17.71 -11.05 12.18
C THR A 68 17.22 -10.96 13.63
N ASN A 69 18.01 -10.37 14.53
CA ASN A 69 17.61 -10.19 15.92
C ASN A 69 16.42 -9.24 16.07
N VAL A 70 16.42 -8.10 15.36
CA VAL A 70 15.33 -7.12 15.44
C VAL A 70 14.04 -7.70 14.85
N ALA A 71 14.12 -8.44 13.74
CA ALA A 71 12.97 -9.10 13.14
C ALA A 71 12.35 -10.14 14.08
N THR A 72 13.19 -10.96 14.71
CA THR A 72 12.75 -11.97 15.68
C THR A 72 12.05 -11.33 16.88
N ASN A 73 12.66 -10.29 17.47
CA ASN A 73 12.11 -9.61 18.63
C ASN A 73 10.85 -8.81 18.29
N TRP A 74 10.79 -8.19 17.11
CA TRP A 74 9.62 -7.50 16.61
C TRP A 74 8.42 -8.44 16.51
N ASN A 75 8.61 -9.61 15.90
CA ASN A 75 7.54 -10.59 15.73
C ASN A 75 7.11 -11.27 17.04
N ALA A 76 8.01 -11.35 18.03
CA ALA A 76 7.68 -11.83 19.37
C ALA A 76 6.94 -10.78 20.22
N GLY A 77 7.02 -9.50 19.83
CA GLY A 77 6.34 -8.40 20.48
C GLY A 77 4.85 -8.32 20.15
N PRO A 78 4.12 -7.39 20.78
CA PRO A 78 2.74 -7.11 20.40
C PRO A 78 2.64 -6.68 18.94
N ALA A 79 1.65 -7.22 18.22
CA ALA A 79 1.42 -6.84 16.83
C ALA A 79 1.16 -5.34 16.70
N VAL A 80 1.84 -4.70 15.75
CA VAL A 80 1.57 -3.30 15.38
C VAL A 80 0.30 -3.27 14.53
N THR A 81 -0.74 -2.60 15.03
CA THR A 81 -2.06 -2.58 14.39
C THR A 81 -2.62 -1.16 14.32
N SER A 82 -3.47 -0.90 13.33
CA SER A 82 -4.25 0.34 13.22
C SER A 82 -5.70 0.03 12.90
N LYS A 83 -6.49 1.04 12.52
CA LYS A 83 -7.84 0.82 11.99
C LYS A 83 -7.83 -0.06 10.74
N TYR A 84 -6.85 0.11 9.85
CA TYR A 84 -6.78 -0.60 8.58
C TYR A 84 -5.69 -1.66 8.52
N VAL A 85 -4.65 -1.57 9.37
CA VAL A 85 -3.56 -2.56 9.42
C VAL A 85 -3.84 -3.61 10.50
N ALA A 86 -3.76 -4.88 10.12
CA ALA A 86 -3.93 -6.05 10.98
C ALA A 86 -2.63 -6.42 11.71
N SER A 87 -1.50 -6.37 11.00
CA SER A 87 -0.17 -6.64 11.56
C SER A 87 0.93 -6.10 10.64
N ILE A 88 2.10 -5.90 11.23
CA ILE A 88 3.36 -5.69 10.54
C ILE A 88 4.32 -6.75 11.08
N ALA A 89 4.83 -7.61 10.20
CA ALA A 89 5.79 -8.66 10.54
C ALA A 89 7.07 -8.48 9.73
N LEU A 90 8.21 -8.88 10.29
CA LEU A 90 9.52 -8.79 9.63
C LEU A 90 10.04 -10.20 9.37
N ASP A 91 10.51 -10.51 8.18
CA ASP A 91 11.18 -11.78 7.93
C ASP A 91 12.58 -11.77 8.58
N PRO A 92 12.91 -12.71 9.49
CA PRO A 92 14.25 -12.82 10.06
C PRO A 92 15.30 -13.37 9.08
N ALA A 93 14.91 -13.79 7.87
CA ALA A 93 15.76 -14.28 6.81
C ALA A 93 15.86 -13.30 5.64
N THR A 94 16.96 -13.39 4.88
CA THR A 94 17.15 -12.63 3.64
C THR A 94 16.01 -12.90 2.65
N PRO A 95 15.36 -11.86 2.08
CA PRO A 95 15.81 -10.48 1.98
C PRO A 95 15.33 -9.52 3.08
N PHE A 96 14.83 -10.02 4.21
CA PHE A 96 14.38 -9.27 5.38
C PHE A 96 13.16 -8.39 5.11
N GLY A 97 12.21 -8.91 4.32
CA GLY A 97 10.99 -8.20 3.99
C GLY A 97 10.11 -7.87 5.19
N ILE A 98 9.53 -6.68 5.18
CA ILE A 98 8.44 -6.28 6.06
C ILE A 98 7.13 -6.64 5.36
N THR A 99 6.30 -7.44 6.01
CA THR A 99 4.98 -7.83 5.54
C THR A 99 3.92 -7.04 6.28
N VAL A 100 3.19 -6.19 5.57
CA VAL A 100 2.05 -5.42 6.07
C VAL A 100 0.76 -6.14 5.68
N THR A 101 0.00 -6.60 6.66
CA THR A 101 -1.28 -7.28 6.44
C THR A 101 -2.43 -6.33 6.78
N TYR A 102 -3.41 -6.18 5.87
CA TYR A 102 -4.55 -5.28 6.05
C TYR A 102 -5.79 -6.00 6.58
N LYS A 103 -6.59 -5.30 7.38
CA LYS A 103 -7.89 -5.77 7.87
C LYS A 103 -8.91 -5.69 6.74
N VAL A 104 -9.59 -6.79 6.42
CA VAL A 104 -10.58 -6.86 5.34
C VAL A 104 -12.02 -7.14 5.82
N ALA A 105 -12.21 -7.22 7.14
CA ALA A 105 -13.52 -7.31 7.76
C ALA A 105 -14.26 -5.95 7.78
N ALA A 106 -15.51 -5.96 8.23
CA ALA A 106 -16.28 -4.73 8.45
C ALA A 106 -15.52 -3.76 9.36
N GLY A 107 -15.35 -2.51 8.91
CA GLY A 107 -14.51 -1.50 9.57
C GLY A 107 -13.08 -1.39 9.03
N GLY A 108 -12.62 -2.37 8.23
CA GLY A 108 -11.36 -2.37 7.49
C GLY A 108 -11.51 -1.96 6.02
N ILE A 109 -10.69 -2.54 5.14
CA ILE A 109 -10.67 -2.34 3.69
C ILE A 109 -11.26 -3.57 2.99
N THR A 110 -12.59 -3.65 2.95
CA THR A 110 -13.30 -4.82 2.41
C THR A 110 -13.02 -5.07 0.92
N GLN A 111 -12.63 -4.04 0.17
CA GLN A 111 -12.33 -4.12 -1.27
C GLN A 111 -11.10 -4.98 -1.60
N LEU A 112 -10.20 -5.22 -0.63
CA LEU A 112 -9.00 -6.03 -0.83
C LEU A 112 -9.30 -7.54 -0.87
N GLY A 113 -10.37 -8.00 -0.21
CA GLY A 113 -10.67 -9.45 -0.11
C GLY A 113 -9.50 -10.25 0.47
N ALA A 114 -9.14 -11.37 -0.16
CA ALA A 114 -7.97 -12.17 0.24
C ALA A 114 -6.62 -11.57 -0.22
N ALA A 115 -6.65 -10.58 -1.10
CA ALA A 115 -5.50 -9.88 -1.66
C ALA A 115 -5.13 -8.68 -0.77
N ASN A 116 -4.69 -8.94 0.46
CA ASN A 116 -4.57 -7.95 1.53
C ASN A 116 -3.16 -7.81 2.12
N VAL A 117 -2.12 -8.18 1.38
CA VAL A 117 -0.73 -8.11 1.82
C VAL A 117 0.07 -7.15 0.93
N LEU A 118 0.90 -6.34 1.58
CA LEU A 118 1.93 -5.51 0.96
C LEU A 118 3.29 -5.87 1.57
N THR A 119 4.33 -5.91 0.74
CA THR A 119 5.70 -6.19 1.19
C THR A 119 6.61 -4.98 0.99
N LEU A 120 7.57 -4.78 1.90
CA LEU A 120 8.62 -3.77 1.80
C LEU A 120 9.97 -4.43 2.06
N THR A 121 10.88 -4.40 1.11
CA THR A 121 12.13 -5.17 1.17
C THR A 121 13.34 -4.24 1.15
N PRO A 122 14.25 -4.35 2.13
CA PRO A 122 15.47 -3.55 2.13
C PRO A 122 16.43 -4.00 1.03
N ASN A 123 16.99 -3.02 0.33
CA ASN A 123 17.96 -3.20 -0.74
C ASN A 123 19.21 -2.37 -0.42
N GLY A 124 20.39 -2.94 -0.68
CA GLY A 124 21.65 -2.23 -0.70
C GLY A 124 22.22 -2.25 -2.12
N ALA A 125 22.36 -1.07 -2.74
CA ALA A 125 22.76 -0.96 -4.15
C ALA A 125 21.95 -1.85 -5.11
N GLY A 126 20.63 -1.93 -4.91
CA GLY A 126 19.71 -2.67 -5.77
C GLY A 126 19.67 -4.19 -5.58
N VAL A 127 20.36 -4.73 -4.58
CA VAL A 127 20.31 -6.17 -4.24
C VAL A 127 20.03 -6.37 -2.74
N ALA A 128 19.84 -7.62 -2.33
CA ALA A 128 19.60 -7.93 -0.92
C ALA A 128 20.80 -7.49 -0.07
N LEU A 129 20.53 -7.03 1.15
CA LEU A 129 21.57 -6.59 2.07
C LEU A 129 22.60 -7.71 2.31
N THR A 130 23.88 -7.33 2.38
CA THR A 130 24.99 -8.22 2.71
C THR A 130 25.77 -7.64 3.88
N ASN A 131 26.53 -8.47 4.62
CA ASN A 131 27.34 -7.98 5.75
C ASN A 131 28.40 -6.94 5.37
N LEU A 132 28.77 -6.84 4.08
CA LEU A 132 29.77 -5.89 3.60
C LEU A 132 29.14 -4.60 3.07
N TYR A 133 27.82 -4.50 3.02
CA TYR A 133 27.15 -3.30 2.56
C TYR A 133 27.22 -2.21 3.64
N ALA A 134 27.68 -1.01 3.26
CA ALA A 134 27.85 0.14 4.15
C ALA A 134 27.17 1.42 3.61
N GLY A 135 26.33 1.29 2.57
CA GLY A 135 25.61 2.40 1.94
C GLY A 135 24.21 2.64 2.52
N PRO A 136 23.43 3.55 1.92
CA PRO A 136 22.03 3.79 2.30
C PRO A 136 21.14 2.59 1.98
N ILE A 137 20.10 2.35 2.77
CA ILE A 137 19.14 1.27 2.48
C ILE A 137 17.97 1.84 1.68
N ASP A 138 17.77 1.31 0.48
CA ASP A 138 16.60 1.58 -0.35
C ASP A 138 15.50 0.55 -0.08
N TRP A 139 14.24 0.91 -0.28
CA TRP A 139 13.10 0.03 0.02
C TRP A 139 12.31 -0.30 -1.24
N ALA A 140 12.31 -1.56 -1.64
CA ALA A 140 11.42 -2.07 -2.68
C ALA A 140 10.04 -2.30 -2.08
N CYS A 141 8.99 -1.75 -2.66
CA CYS A 141 7.63 -2.10 -2.27
C CYS A 141 7.03 -3.08 -3.29
N GLY A 142 6.38 -4.12 -2.78
CA GLY A 142 5.72 -5.15 -3.58
C GLY A 142 4.25 -5.29 -3.21
N SER A 143 3.39 -5.29 -4.22
CA SER A 143 2.00 -5.72 -4.13
C SER A 143 1.85 -7.05 -4.89
N ALA A 144 0.70 -7.34 -5.50
CA ALA A 144 0.59 -8.44 -6.47
C ALA A 144 1.57 -8.29 -7.65
N THR A 145 2.04 -7.06 -7.88
CA THR A 145 3.07 -6.72 -8.84
C THR A 145 4.18 -5.92 -8.15
N ASN A 146 5.31 -5.79 -8.82
CA ASN A 146 6.52 -5.14 -8.33
C ASN A 146 7.24 -4.36 -9.45
N ALA A 147 6.45 -3.85 -10.39
CA ALA A 147 6.95 -3.19 -11.59
C ALA A 147 7.74 -1.91 -11.25
N THR A 148 7.27 -1.13 -10.29
CA THR A 148 7.93 0.11 -9.84
C THR A 148 9.27 -0.20 -9.18
N ALA A 149 9.33 -1.17 -8.27
CA ALA A 149 10.59 -1.61 -7.67
C ALA A 149 11.60 -2.08 -8.72
N THR A 150 11.14 -2.89 -9.69
CA THR A 150 11.97 -3.38 -10.80
C THR A 150 12.49 -2.23 -11.67
N ASN A 151 11.64 -1.27 -12.01
CA ASN A 151 12.02 -0.10 -12.80
C ASN A 151 13.01 0.82 -12.07
N HIS A 152 12.98 0.82 -10.73
CA HIS A 152 13.95 1.54 -9.90
C HIS A 152 15.25 0.74 -9.66
N GLY A 153 15.41 -0.44 -10.27
CA GLY A 153 16.60 -1.27 -10.12
C GLY A 153 16.71 -1.97 -8.76
N LEU A 154 15.60 -2.12 -8.03
CA LEU A 154 15.56 -2.81 -6.75
C LEU A 154 15.26 -4.29 -6.99
N GLY A 155 16.30 -5.11 -7.00
CA GLY A 155 16.25 -6.53 -7.35
C GLY A 155 15.89 -7.47 -6.20
N ALA A 156 16.05 -7.06 -4.94
CA ALA A 156 15.56 -7.85 -3.81
C ALA A 156 14.11 -7.49 -3.49
N ILE A 157 13.23 -8.46 -3.70
CA ILE A 157 11.79 -8.30 -3.53
C ILE A 157 11.28 -9.52 -2.76
N GLU A 158 10.70 -9.26 -1.59
CA GLU A 158 10.05 -10.27 -0.76
C GLU A 158 8.82 -10.81 -1.47
N ALA A 159 8.66 -12.12 -1.47
CA ALA A 159 7.48 -12.76 -2.05
C ALA A 159 6.25 -12.54 -1.16
N GLY A 160 5.05 -12.69 -1.74
CA GLY A 160 3.80 -12.73 -0.97
C GLY A 160 3.02 -11.42 -0.90
N GLY A 161 3.50 -10.34 -1.52
CA GLY A 161 2.65 -9.20 -1.86
C GLY A 161 1.44 -9.66 -2.68
N SER A 162 0.23 -9.26 -2.29
CA SER A 162 -1.00 -9.79 -2.88
C SER A 162 -2.02 -8.72 -3.26
N ILE A 163 -1.90 -7.50 -2.73
CA ILE A 163 -2.80 -6.39 -3.09
C ILE A 163 -2.78 -6.15 -4.60
N LEU A 164 -3.95 -6.09 -5.22
CA LEU A 164 -4.05 -5.78 -6.65
C LEU A 164 -3.49 -4.38 -6.95
N SER A 165 -2.80 -4.22 -8.07
CA SER A 165 -2.12 -2.96 -8.45
C SER A 165 -3.05 -1.73 -8.47
N GLN A 166 -4.34 -1.91 -8.81
CA GLN A 166 -5.35 -0.85 -8.76
C GLN A 166 -5.62 -0.30 -7.35
N TYR A 167 -5.30 -1.07 -6.32
CA TYR A 167 -5.45 -0.73 -4.90
C TYR A 167 -4.10 -0.45 -4.23
N ALA A 168 -2.98 -0.74 -4.90
CA ALA A 168 -1.64 -0.44 -4.41
C ALA A 168 -1.27 1.04 -4.65
N PRO A 169 -0.55 1.68 -3.72
CA PRO A 169 0.18 2.93 -3.97
C PRO A 169 1.16 2.76 -5.13
N THR A 170 1.49 3.85 -5.83
CA THR A 170 2.29 3.80 -7.08
C THR A 170 3.68 3.19 -6.88
N GLU A 171 4.28 3.46 -5.73
CA GLU A 171 5.58 2.95 -5.29
C GLU A 171 5.59 1.44 -5.09
N CYS A 172 4.41 0.82 -4.97
CA CYS A 172 4.20 -0.60 -4.70
C CYS A 172 3.58 -1.38 -5.86
N GLN A 173 3.34 -0.73 -7.00
CA GLN A 173 2.86 -1.38 -8.22
C GLN A 173 3.97 -2.17 -8.90
#